data_AF-A0A0F0FN90-F1
#
_entry.id   AF-A0A0F0FN90-F1
#
_cell.length_a   1.000
_cell.length_b   1.000
_cell.length_c   1.000
_cell.angle_alpha   90.00
_cell.angle_beta   90.00
_cell.angle_gamma   90.00
#
_symmetry.space_group_name_H-M   'P 1'
#
loop_
_entity.id
_entity.type
_entity.pdbx_description
1 polymer ?
#
loop_
_entity_poly.entity_id
_entity_poly.type
_entity_poly.pdbx_seq_one_letter_code
_entity_poly.pdbx_strand_id
1 'polypeptide(L)'
;MVAEEEAGKAASPPAAREGLPDDGSGRRDVLHANRLAVLGRCVAMIVHDAVQPVASAATRGQSALRWLRQEPPDLNAVLAALERLVADAQRAGMVLAELRE
;
A
#
# COMPACT_ATOMS: atom_id res chain seq x y z
N MET A 1 8.71 74.18 -43.30
CA MET A 1 9.58 75.15 -42.62
C MET A 1 8.76 75.69 -41.47
N VAL A 2 8.92 75.28 -40.21
CA VAL A 2 10.09 75.19 -39.31
C VAL A 2 9.81 74.00 -38.36
N ALA A 3 10.59 72.92 -38.42
CA ALA A 3 11.81 72.59 -37.65
C ALA A 3 11.50 71.69 -36.43
N GLU A 4 12.20 70.57 -36.43
CA GLU A 4 12.36 69.61 -35.34
C GLU A 4 13.05 70.26 -34.14
N GLU A 5 12.91 69.68 -32.93
CA GLU A 5 14.08 69.24 -32.15
C GLU A 5 13.65 68.38 -30.93
N GLU A 6 14.16 67.14 -30.90
CA GLU A 6 14.70 66.34 -29.76
C GLU A 6 13.89 66.15 -28.46
N ALA A 7 14.12 65.14 -27.64
CA ALA A 7 14.64 63.79 -27.73
C ALA A 7 14.53 63.22 -26.31
N GLY A 8 14.42 61.90 -26.22
CA GLY A 8 14.75 61.17 -24.99
C GLY A 8 13.60 61.00 -23.99
N LYS A 9 13.18 59.76 -23.78
CA LYS A 9 13.78 58.95 -22.70
C LYS A 9 13.13 57.58 -22.55
N ALA A 10 14.02 56.60 -22.44
CA ALA A 10 13.91 55.30 -21.78
C ALA A 10 13.19 54.14 -22.47
N ALA A 11 14.00 53.10 -22.68
CA ALA A 11 13.64 51.75 -23.07
C ALA A 11 12.96 50.95 -21.94
N SER A 12 12.03 50.07 -22.36
CA SER A 12 11.67 48.74 -21.83
C SER A 12 11.08 48.61 -20.40
N PRO A 13 10.12 47.69 -20.18
CA PRO A 13 10.45 46.27 -20.08
C PRO A 13 9.60 45.30 -20.90
N PRO A 14 10.13 44.07 -21.12
CA PRO A 14 9.49 42.99 -21.85
C PRO A 14 8.31 42.40 -21.07
N ALA A 15 7.45 41.69 -21.83
CA ALA A 15 6.40 40.79 -21.37
C ALA A 15 6.62 40.26 -19.94
N ALA A 16 5.94 40.88 -18.97
CA ALA A 16 5.66 40.24 -17.71
C ALA A 16 4.58 39.21 -18.00
N ARG A 17 5.05 38.02 -18.38
CA ARG A 17 4.31 36.76 -18.31
C ARG A 17 3.47 36.80 -17.04
N GLU A 18 2.18 36.49 -17.18
CA GLU A 18 1.35 36.04 -16.08
C GLU A 18 2.22 35.21 -15.14
N GLY A 19 2.32 35.64 -13.88
CA GLY A 19 3.00 34.85 -12.87
C GLY A 19 2.36 33.48 -12.89
N LEU A 20 3.06 32.51 -13.47
CA LEU A 20 2.68 31.12 -13.45
C LEU A 20 2.52 30.80 -11.95
N PRO A 21 1.32 30.46 -11.47
CA PRO A 21 1.13 30.16 -10.07
C PRO A 21 2.07 29.00 -9.71
N ASP A 22 2.83 29.21 -8.63
CA ASP A 22 3.75 28.27 -7.98
C ASP A 22 3.45 26.80 -8.30
N ASP A 23 4.22 26.22 -9.25
CA ASP A 23 4.16 24.80 -9.64
C ASP A 23 4.43 23.85 -8.45
N GLY A 24 4.90 24.41 -7.34
CA GLY A 24 5.12 23.73 -6.08
C GLY A 24 3.83 23.25 -5.43
N SER A 25 2.68 23.90 -5.66
CA SER A 25 1.38 23.44 -5.11
C SER A 25 0.96 22.10 -5.71
N GLY A 26 0.79 22.03 -7.03
CA GLY A 26 0.44 20.79 -7.74
C GLY A 26 1.49 19.68 -7.56
N ARG A 27 2.79 20.02 -7.53
CA ARG A 27 3.84 19.04 -7.25
C ARG A 27 3.76 18.50 -5.82
N ARG A 28 3.42 19.32 -4.83
CA ARG A 28 3.17 18.87 -3.45
C ARG A 28 1.97 17.93 -3.38
N ASP A 29 0.89 18.22 -4.09
CA ASP A 29 -0.31 17.37 -4.12
C ASP A 29 -0.04 16.01 -4.74
N VAL A 30 0.72 15.96 -5.85
CA VAL A 30 1.14 14.70 -6.48
C VAL A 30 2.05 13.89 -5.57
N LEU A 31 3.01 14.54 -4.89
CA LEU A 31 3.88 13.87 -3.92
C LEU A 31 3.07 13.33 -2.72
N HIS A 32 2.08 14.09 -2.26
CA HIS A 32 1.17 13.67 -1.18
C HIS A 32 0.33 12.46 -1.61
N ALA A 33 -0.31 12.52 -2.78
CA ALA A 33 -1.07 11.41 -3.33
C ALA A 33 -0.22 10.15 -3.52
N ASN A 34 1.03 10.28 -3.97
CA ASN A 34 1.94 9.15 -4.10
C ASN A 34 2.27 8.52 -2.73
N ARG A 35 2.50 9.32 -1.69
CA ARG A 35 2.72 8.81 -0.32
C ARG A 35 1.52 8.04 0.18
N LEU A 36 0.31 8.56 0.01
CA LEU A 36 -0.93 7.87 0.38
C LEU A 36 -1.10 6.56 -0.40
N ALA A 37 -0.79 6.54 -1.69
CA ALA A 37 -0.87 5.33 -2.50
C ALA A 37 0.13 4.26 -2.03
N VAL A 38 1.35 4.65 -1.65
CA VAL A 38 2.34 3.73 -1.06
C VAL A 38 1.83 3.16 0.27
N LEU A 39 1.33 4.02 1.17
CA LEU A 39 0.76 3.59 2.45
C LEU A 39 -0.41 2.63 2.25
N GLY A 40 -1.31 2.91 1.31
CA GLY A 40 -2.43 2.04 0.99
C GLY A 40 -1.98 0.65 0.52
N ARG A 41 -0.94 0.57 -0.32
CA ARG A 41 -0.36 -0.72 -0.73
C ARG A 41 0.30 -1.47 0.43
N CYS A 42 1.01 -0.77 1.32
CA CYS A 42 1.60 -1.39 2.50
C CYS A 42 0.53 -1.96 3.43
N VAL A 43 -0.55 -1.21 3.69
CA VAL A 43 -1.68 -1.70 4.50
C VAL A 43 -2.33 -2.93 3.85
N ALA A 44 -2.55 -2.91 2.53
CA ALA A 44 -3.10 -4.07 1.83
C ALA A 44 -2.19 -5.31 1.94
N MET A 45 -0.87 -5.15 1.84
CA MET A 45 0.10 -6.23 2.02
C MET A 45 0.06 -6.80 3.44
N ILE A 46 0.03 -5.92 4.46
CA ILE A 46 -0.05 -6.32 5.86
C ILE A 46 -1.32 -7.14 6.11
N VAL A 47 -2.47 -6.68 5.61
CA VAL A 47 -3.73 -7.40 5.73
C VAL A 47 -3.63 -8.76 5.05
N HIS A 48 -3.07 -8.81 3.84
CA HIS A 48 -2.88 -10.06 3.11
C HIS A 48 -2.03 -11.05 3.92
N ASP A 49 -0.89 -10.61 4.44
CA ASP A 49 0.05 -11.46 5.18
C ASP A 49 -0.54 -11.94 6.52
N ALA A 50 -1.41 -11.15 7.16
CA ALA A 50 -2.14 -11.56 8.36
C ALA A 50 -3.27 -12.57 8.06
N VAL A 51 -3.97 -12.41 6.93
CA VAL A 51 -5.10 -13.27 6.55
C VAL A 51 -4.63 -14.63 6.01
N GLN A 52 -3.49 -14.69 5.34
CA GLN A 52 -2.91 -15.93 4.79
C GLN A 52 -2.82 -17.10 5.79
N PRO A 53 -2.16 -16.98 6.95
CA PRO A 53 -2.04 -18.07 7.91
C PRO A 53 -3.40 -18.47 8.51
N VAL A 54 -4.33 -17.52 8.67
CA VAL A 54 -5.69 -17.81 9.15
C VAL A 54 -6.46 -18.67 8.13
N ALA A 55 -6.41 -18.31 6.85
CA ALA A 55 -7.04 -19.09 5.78
C ALA A 55 -6.42 -20.50 5.66
N SER A 56 -5.11 -20.60 5.79
CA SER A 56 -4.39 -21.87 5.78
C SER A 56 -4.80 -22.76 6.98
N ALA A 57 -4.88 -22.21 8.19
CA ALA A 57 -5.36 -22.91 9.38
C ALA A 57 -6.77 -23.49 9.19
N ALA A 58 -7.70 -22.68 8.65
CA ALA A 58 -9.06 -23.13 8.36
C ALA A 58 -9.10 -24.29 7.34
N THR A 59 -8.31 -24.19 6.27
CA THR A 59 -8.21 -25.23 5.23
C THR A 59 -7.68 -26.55 5.79
N ARG A 60 -6.68 -26.48 6.68
CA ARG A 60 -6.13 -27.65 7.35
C ARG A 60 -7.12 -28.29 8.32
N GLY A 61 -7.90 -27.48 9.03
CA GLY A 61 -8.96 -27.97 9.91
C GLY A 61 -10.03 -28.73 9.12
N GLN A 62 -10.44 -28.20 7.98
CA GLN A 62 -11.35 -28.89 7.06
C GLN A 62 -10.77 -30.21 6.52
N SER A 63 -9.47 -30.24 6.25
CA SER A 63 -8.77 -31.46 5.80
C SER A 63 -8.71 -32.51 6.91
N ALA A 64 -8.39 -32.13 8.14
CA ALA A 64 -8.44 -32.99 9.31
C ALA A 64 -9.85 -33.59 9.52
N LEU A 65 -10.89 -32.75 9.47
CA LEU A 65 -12.27 -33.23 9.56
C LEU A 65 -12.64 -34.21 8.43
N ARG A 66 -12.11 -34.01 7.22
CA ARG A 66 -12.32 -34.91 6.10
C ARG A 66 -11.70 -36.29 6.36
N TRP A 67 -10.45 -36.34 6.81
CA TRP A 67 -9.77 -37.61 7.11
C TRP A 67 -10.36 -38.34 8.31
N LEU A 68 -10.83 -37.59 9.31
CA LEU A 68 -11.50 -38.17 10.48
C LEU A 68 -12.84 -38.82 10.15
N ARG A 69 -13.54 -38.33 9.11
CA ARG A 69 -14.83 -38.86 8.65
C ARG A 69 -14.71 -40.04 7.67
N GLN A 70 -13.50 -40.42 7.28
CA GLN A 70 -13.30 -41.60 6.42
C GLN A 70 -13.53 -42.89 7.21
N GLU A 71 -13.77 -43.98 6.49
CA GLU A 71 -13.98 -45.31 7.08
C GLU A 71 -13.05 -46.33 6.40
N PRO A 72 -11.95 -46.74 7.06
CA PRO A 72 -11.51 -46.31 8.40
C PRO A 72 -10.92 -44.88 8.42
N PRO A 73 -10.94 -44.17 9.57
CA PRO A 73 -10.32 -42.85 9.69
C PRO A 73 -8.80 -42.91 9.53
N ASP A 74 -8.22 -41.96 8.78
CA ASP A 74 -6.76 -41.81 8.68
C ASP A 74 -6.24 -40.87 9.78
N LEU A 75 -5.95 -41.45 10.94
CA LEU A 75 -5.48 -40.69 12.11
C LEU A 75 -4.11 -40.03 11.90
N ASN A 76 -3.23 -40.62 11.08
CA ASN A 76 -1.93 -40.03 10.78
C ASN A 76 -2.09 -38.75 9.97
N ALA A 77 -2.96 -38.78 8.96
CA ALA A 77 -3.26 -37.59 8.16
C ALA A 77 -3.97 -36.51 9.00
N VAL A 78 -4.89 -36.90 9.89
CA VAL A 78 -5.54 -35.97 10.85
C VAL A 78 -4.50 -35.25 11.70
N LEU A 79 -3.60 -35.99 12.35
CA LEU A 79 -2.54 -35.42 13.21
C LEU A 79 -1.66 -34.45 12.41
N ALA A 80 -1.19 -34.86 11.22
CA ALA A 80 -0.36 -34.02 10.38
C ALA A 80 -1.07 -32.73 9.91
N ALA A 81 -2.38 -32.77 9.64
CA ALA A 81 -3.14 -31.55 9.34
C ALA A 81 -3.26 -30.63 10.56
N LEU A 82 -3.54 -31.19 11.73
CA LEU A 82 -3.71 -30.41 12.96
C LEU A 82 -2.41 -29.77 13.42
N GLU A 83 -1.28 -30.48 13.34
CA GLU A 83 0.05 -29.90 13.66
C GLU A 83 0.34 -28.67 12.79
N ARG A 84 0.09 -28.78 11.48
CA ARG A 84 0.27 -27.68 10.55
C ARG A 84 -0.74 -26.54 10.78
N LEU A 85 -1.97 -26.85 11.21
CA LEU A 85 -2.97 -25.84 11.60
C LEU A 85 -2.47 -25.03 12.78
N VAL A 86 -1.97 -25.70 13.82
CA VAL A 86 -1.43 -25.04 15.02
C VAL A 86 -0.26 -24.14 14.64
N ALA A 87 0.64 -24.61 13.77
CA ALA A 87 1.77 -23.80 13.28
C ALA A 87 1.30 -22.54 12.51
N ASP A 88 0.27 -22.66 11.66
CA ASP A 88 -0.29 -21.50 10.96
C ASP A 88 -0.96 -20.52 11.92
N ALA A 89 -1.72 -21.02 12.90
CA ALA A 89 -2.35 -20.17 13.92
C ALA A 89 -1.30 -19.40 14.75
N GLN A 90 -0.18 -20.04 15.12
CA GLN A 90 0.95 -19.38 15.78
C GLN A 90 1.58 -18.31 14.88
N ARG A 91 1.77 -18.61 13.59
CA ARG A 91 2.29 -17.64 12.61
C ARG A 91 1.37 -16.42 12.47
N ALA A 92 0.06 -16.62 12.43
CA ALA A 92 -0.91 -15.52 12.46
C ALA A 92 -0.72 -14.64 13.70
N GLY A 93 -0.55 -15.26 14.87
CA GLY A 93 -0.26 -14.56 16.12
C GLY A 93 1.03 -13.73 16.08
N MET A 94 2.09 -14.26 15.47
CA MET A 94 3.37 -13.53 15.31
C MET A 94 3.22 -12.32 14.40
N VAL A 95 2.57 -12.46 13.24
CA VAL A 95 2.32 -11.34 12.32
C VAL A 95 1.54 -10.23 13.02
N LEU A 96 0.49 -10.59 13.77
CA LEU A 96 -0.32 -9.61 14.51
C LEU A 96 0.45 -8.96 15.67
N ALA A 97 1.38 -9.69 16.31
CA ALA A 97 2.22 -9.15 17.36
C ALA A 97 3.21 -8.11 16.81
N GLU A 98 3.82 -8.39 15.65
CA GLU A 98 4.74 -7.47 14.95
C GLU A 98 4.06 -6.14 14.58
N LEU A 99 2.76 -6.15 14.29
CA LEU A 99 2.00 -4.91 14.03
C LEU A 99 1.72 -4.06 15.26
N ARG A 100 1.94 -4.59 16.47
CA ARG A 100 1.66 -3.90 17.74
C ARG A 100 2.89 -3.19 18.31
N GLU A 101 4.09 -3.61 17.92
CA GLU A 101 5.37 -3.03 18.36
C GLU A 101 5.86 -1.94 17.40
#